data_AF-A0A1B6GI99-F1
#
_entry.id   AF-A0A1B6GI99-F1
#
_cell.length_a   1.000
_cell.length_b   1.000
_cell.length_c   1.000
_cell.angle_alpha   90.00
_cell.angle_beta   90.00
_cell.angle_gamma   90.00
#
_symmetry.space_group_name_H-M   'P 1'
#
loop_
_entity.id
_entity.type
_entity.pdbx_description
1 polymer ?
#
loop_
_entity_poly.entity_id
_entity_poly.type
_entity_poly.pdbx_seq_one_letter_code
_entity_poly.pdbx_strand_id
1 'polypeptide(L)'
;NAVDYDDPLEGSNAKLTYSIEKNVLEEETGRPIFEIEPDTGVIKTAICCLDRERTPDYSIQVVAVDGGGMKGTGTASIRVKDINDNAPTFPQGIYFGNVTENGTS
;
A
#
# COMPACT_ATOMS: atom_id res chain seq x y z
N ASN A 1 48.42 1.58 -10.06
CA ASN A 1 47.11 1.13 -9.54
C ASN A 1 46.73 2.07 -8.41
N ALA A 2 45.90 3.08 -8.70
CA ALA A 2 45.33 3.95 -7.69
C ALA A 2 43.89 3.46 -7.44
N VAL A 3 43.59 3.13 -6.19
CA VAL A 3 42.24 2.89 -5.67
C VAL A 3 41.69 4.23 -5.20
N ASP A 4 40.53 4.60 -5.74
CA ASP A 4 39.85 5.86 -5.45
C ASP A 4 38.95 5.69 -4.23
N TYR A 5 39.34 6.31 -3.11
CA TYR A 5 38.70 6.16 -1.80
C TYR A 5 37.42 7.01 -1.65
N ASP A 6 37.05 7.80 -2.67
CA ASP A 6 35.88 8.68 -2.65
C ASP A 6 34.66 8.11 -3.40
N ASP A 7 34.69 6.81 -3.77
CA ASP A 7 33.51 6.15 -4.36
C ASP A 7 32.53 5.73 -3.24
N PRO A 8 31.34 6.36 -3.12
CA PRO A 8 30.34 6.01 -2.11
C PRO A 8 29.78 4.60 -2.25
N LEU A 9 30.16 3.86 -3.31
CA LEU A 9 29.82 2.47 -3.55
C LEU A 9 30.77 1.48 -2.84
N GLU A 10 31.92 1.92 -2.33
CA GLU A 10 32.97 1.04 -1.78
C GLU A 10 32.90 0.87 -0.26
N GLY A 11 31.68 0.71 0.25
CA GLY A 11 31.43 0.18 1.59
C GLY A 11 30.37 -0.89 1.49
N SER A 12 30.71 -2.17 1.76
CA SER A 12 29.72 -3.26 1.81
C SER A 12 28.58 -2.97 2.81
N ASN A 13 28.81 -2.05 3.75
CA ASN A 13 27.83 -1.56 4.73
C ASN A 13 26.86 -0.50 4.16
N ALA A 14 27.07 0.04 2.96
CA ALA A 14 26.20 1.03 2.35
C ALA A 14 25.04 0.40 1.55
N LYS A 15 25.20 -0.85 1.09
CA LYS A 15 24.14 -1.56 0.37
C LYS A 15 23.09 -2.10 1.35
N LEU A 16 21.84 -1.67 1.17
CA LEU A 16 20.69 -2.16 1.92
C LEU A 16 19.93 -3.24 1.14
N THR A 17 19.41 -4.22 1.86
CA THR A 17 18.45 -5.21 1.36
C THR A 17 17.14 -5.09 2.13
N TYR A 18 16.01 -4.98 1.42
CA TYR A 18 14.69 -4.77 1.99
C TYR A 18 13.84 -6.05 2.02
N SER A 19 13.01 -6.21 3.04
CA SER A 19 12.03 -7.31 3.14
C SER A 19 10.82 -6.90 3.98
N ILE A 20 9.68 -7.58 3.81
CA ILE A 20 8.49 -7.41 4.64
C ILE A 20 8.51 -8.47 5.74
N GLU A 21 8.62 -8.04 7.00
CA GLU A 21 8.59 -8.91 8.19
C GLU A 21 7.16 -9.26 8.60
N LYS A 22 6.24 -8.29 8.53
CA LYS A 22 4.82 -8.50 8.80
C LYS A 22 4.00 -8.01 7.62
N ASN A 23 3.39 -8.96 6.93
CA ASN A 23 2.54 -8.70 5.78
C ASN A 23 1.07 -8.88 6.15
N VAL A 24 0.19 -8.32 5.33
CA VAL A 24 -1.24 -8.63 5.35
C VAL A 24 -1.48 -9.78 4.38
N LEU A 25 -2.27 -10.75 4.80
CA LEU A 25 -2.62 -11.91 3.98
C LEU A 25 -4.05 -11.76 3.46
N GLU A 26 -4.27 -12.17 2.22
CA GLU A 26 -5.61 -12.31 1.66
C GLU A 26 -6.35 -13.42 2.41
N GLU A 27 -7.55 -13.14 2.92
CA GLU A 27 -8.26 -14.10 3.80
C GLU A 27 -8.60 -15.42 3.09
N GLU A 28 -8.87 -15.38 1.78
CA GLU A 28 -9.28 -16.57 1.03
C GLU A 28 -8.10 -17.48 0.69
N THR A 29 -6.99 -16.91 0.24
CA THR A 29 -5.85 -17.69 -0.28
C THR A 29 -4.70 -17.82 0.71
N GLY A 30 -4.69 -17.00 1.78
CA GLY A 30 -3.58 -16.87 2.71
C GLY A 30 -2.32 -16.27 2.08
N ARG A 31 -2.40 -15.72 0.87
CA ARG A 31 -1.24 -15.16 0.15
C ARG A 31 -0.92 -13.75 0.62
N PRO A 32 0.35 -13.33 0.59
CA PRO A 32 0.74 -11.96 0.89
C PRO A 32 0.08 -10.98 -0.09
N ILE A 33 -0.42 -9.87 0.43
CA ILE A 33 -1.05 -8.81 -0.35
C ILE A 33 0.00 -7.88 -0.99
N PHE A 34 1.14 -7.70 -0.32
CA PHE A 34 2.23 -6.84 -0.78
C PHE A 34 3.52 -7.61 -0.99
N GLU A 35 4.34 -7.14 -1.91
CA GLU A 35 5.72 -7.56 -2.11
C GLU A 35 6.64 -6.34 -2.08
N ILE A 36 7.92 -6.54 -1.78
CA ILE A 36 8.92 -5.48 -1.79
C ILE A 36 10.12 -5.94 -2.63
N GLU A 37 10.60 -5.05 -3.50
CA GLU A 37 11.82 -5.30 -4.26
C GLU A 37 13.04 -5.14 -3.35
N PRO A 38 13.90 -6.18 -3.21
CA PRO A 38 14.91 -6.22 -2.17
C PRO A 38 16.04 -5.21 -2.36
N ASP A 39 16.37 -4.81 -3.60
CA ASP A 39 17.45 -3.85 -3.86
C ASP A 39 16.97 -2.39 -3.84
N THR A 40 15.70 -2.13 -4.17
CA THR A 40 15.17 -0.76 -4.33
C THR A 40 14.21 -0.33 -3.21
N GLY A 41 13.65 -1.30 -2.48
CA GLY A 41 12.62 -1.05 -1.48
C GLY A 41 11.24 -0.71 -2.05
N VAL A 42 11.04 -0.83 -3.38
CA VAL A 42 9.75 -0.54 -4.01
C VAL A 42 8.71 -1.57 -3.58
N ILE A 43 7.63 -1.11 -2.94
CA ILE A 43 6.50 -1.94 -2.54
C ILE A 43 5.48 -2.00 -3.69
N LYS A 44 5.04 -3.22 -4.02
CA LYS A 44 4.03 -3.51 -5.05
C LYS A 44 2.92 -4.37 -4.48
N THR A 45 1.77 -4.38 -5.14
CA THR A 45 0.69 -5.31 -4.84
C THR A 45 1.03 -6.68 -5.42
N ALA A 46 1.04 -7.72 -4.59
CA ALA A 46 1.29 -9.10 -5.00
C ALA A 46 0.02 -9.82 -5.49
N ILE A 47 -1.16 -9.23 -5.23
CA ILE A 47 -2.47 -9.69 -5.73
C ILE A 47 -3.12 -8.63 -6.61
N CYS A 48 -4.06 -9.04 -7.46
CA CYS A 48 -4.90 -8.09 -8.20
C CYS A 48 -5.95 -7.48 -7.29
N CYS A 49 -6.43 -6.30 -7.69
CA CYS A 49 -7.81 -5.91 -7.44
C CYS A 49 -8.12 -5.72 -5.95
N LEU A 50 -7.33 -4.88 -5.27
CA LEU A 50 -7.62 -4.50 -3.87
C LEU A 50 -8.97 -3.79 -3.79
N ASP A 51 -9.91 -4.43 -3.11
CA ASP A 51 -11.23 -3.85 -2.86
C ASP A 51 -11.17 -2.86 -1.68
N ARG A 52 -11.36 -1.57 -2.01
CA ARG A 52 -11.41 -0.48 -1.05
C ARG A 52 -12.57 -0.63 -0.06
N GLU A 53 -13.73 -1.14 -0.49
CA GLU A 53 -14.91 -1.29 0.36
C GLU A 53 -14.66 -2.33 1.46
N ARG A 54 -13.84 -3.34 1.15
CA ARG A 54 -13.42 -4.36 2.11
C ARG A 54 -12.30 -3.90 3.04
N THR A 55 -11.23 -3.29 2.51
CA THR A 55 -10.10 -2.86 3.34
C THR A 55 -9.42 -1.62 2.74
N PRO A 56 -9.68 -0.42 3.29
CA PRO A 56 -9.19 0.85 2.73
C PRO A 56 -7.75 1.20 3.14
N ASP A 57 -7.29 0.71 4.29
CA ASP A 57 -5.99 1.03 4.88
C ASP A 57 -5.28 -0.27 5.29
N TYR A 58 -4.00 -0.38 4.94
CA TYR A 58 -3.11 -1.49 5.30
C TYR A 58 -1.89 -0.96 6.04
N SER A 59 -1.32 -1.80 6.91
CA SER A 59 -0.07 -1.51 7.60
C SER A 59 0.83 -2.74 7.53
N ILE A 60 2.02 -2.57 6.97
CA ILE A 60 3.05 -3.63 6.90
C ILE A 60 4.31 -3.21 7.66
N GLN A 61 5.07 -4.19 8.15
CA GLN A 61 6.36 -3.94 8.78
C GLN A 61 7.49 -4.32 7.81
N VAL A 62 8.35 -3.35 7.50
CA VAL A 62 9.48 -3.49 6.60
C VAL A 62 10.77 -3.52 7.40
N VAL A 63 11.74 -4.32 6.92
CA VAL A 63 13.08 -4.42 7.47
C VAL A 63 14.09 -4.08 6.37
N ALA A 64 15.08 -3.27 6.72
CA ALA A 64 16.27 -3.03 5.90
C ALA A 64 17.49 -3.63 6.61
N VAL A 65 18.33 -4.35 5.87
CA VAL A 65 19.56 -4.98 6.37
C VAL A 65 20.73 -4.47 5.57
N ASP A 66 21.77 -3.97 6.22
CA ASP A 66 23.02 -3.60 5.54
C ASP A 66 23.92 -4.82 5.29
N GLY A 67 24.98 -4.67 4.48
CA GLY A 67 25.94 -5.76 4.26
C GLY A 67 26.79 -6.14 5.47
N GLY A 68 26.71 -5.38 6.57
CA GLY A 68 27.29 -5.72 7.87
C GLY A 68 26.36 -6.54 8.77
N GLY A 69 25.11 -6.78 8.35
CA GLY A 69 24.09 -7.53 9.08
C GLY A 69 23.30 -6.73 10.11
N MET A 70 23.51 -5.41 10.20
CA MET A 70 22.68 -4.55 11.04
C MET A 70 21.29 -4.39 10.41
N LYS A 71 20.25 -4.37 11.25
CA LYS A 71 18.86 -4.31 10.82
C LYS A 71 18.17 -3.08 11.36
N GLY A 72 17.44 -2.38 10.49
CA GLY A 72 16.48 -1.33 10.85
C GLY A 72 15.06 -1.78 10.50
N THR A 73 14.07 -1.36 11.30
CA THR A 73 12.66 -1.68 11.07
C THR A 73 11.82 -0.42 10.91
N GLY A 74 10.76 -0.50 10.10
CA GLY A 74 9.83 0.60 9.86
C GLY A 74 8.42 0.10 9.56
N THR A 75 7.44 0.99 9.73
CA THR A 75 6.03 0.71 9.38
C THR A 75 5.65 1.49 8.14
N ALA A 76 5.10 0.79 7.14
CA ALA A 76 4.54 1.41 5.95
C ALA A 76 3.01 1.37 6.01
N SER A 77 2.39 2.57 6.03
CA SER A 77 0.95 2.75 5.97
C SER A 77 0.50 2.96 4.53
N ILE A 78 -0.32 2.05 4.01
CA ILE A 78 -0.75 2.02 2.61
C ILE A 78 -2.25 2.29 2.58
N ARG A 79 -2.66 3.32 1.85
CA ARG A 79 -4.08 3.67 1.66
C ARG A 79 -4.48 3.41 0.22
N VAL A 80 -5.51 2.59 0.04
CA VAL A 80 -6.12 2.36 -1.28
C VAL A 80 -6.93 3.60 -1.63
N LYS A 81 -6.45 4.35 -2.62
CA LYS A 81 -7.17 5.51 -3.13
C LYS A 81 -8.37 5.03 -3.94
N ASP A 82 -9.49 5.71 -3.72
CA ASP A 82 -10.66 5.66 -4.59
C ASP A 82 -10.24 6.18 -5.96
N ILE A 83 -9.95 5.30 -6.91
CA ILE A 83 -10.15 5.68 -8.30
C ILE A 83 -11.66 5.60 -8.45
N ASN A 84 -12.29 6.75 -8.63
CA ASN A 84 -13.74 6.94 -8.65
C ASN A 84 -14.37 6.17 -9.83
N ASP A 85 -14.45 4.84 -9.73
CA ASP A 85 -15.11 3.92 -10.67
C ASP A 85 -16.57 3.66 -10.26
N ASN A 86 -16.99 4.14 -9.08
CA ASN A 86 -18.40 4.18 -8.66
C ASN A 86 -18.97 5.60 -8.83
N ALA A 87 -19.06 6.07 -10.08
CA ALA A 87 -20.05 7.09 -10.38
C ALA A 87 -21.42 6.57 -9.89
N PRO A 88 -22.21 7.35 -9.13
CA PRO A 88 -23.47 6.84 -8.59
C PRO A 88 -24.38 6.40 -9.73
N THR A 89 -24.57 5.10 -9.91
CA THR A 89 -25.64 4.56 -10.74
C THR A 89 -26.92 4.73 -9.95
N PHE A 90 -27.73 5.74 -10.30
CA PHE A 90 -29.12 5.83 -9.83
C PHE A 90 -29.93 4.71 -10.50
N PRO A 91 -30.42 3.69 -9.77
CA PRO A 91 -31.43 2.82 -10.32
C PRO A 91 -32.75 3.61 -10.26
N GLN A 92 -33.15 4.16 -11.41
CA GLN A 92 -34.41 4.86 -11.72
C GLN A 92 -34.31 6.38 -11.90
N GLY A 93 -34.69 6.84 -13.10
CA GLY A 93 -34.58 8.21 -13.57
C GLY A 93 -35.67 9.17 -13.12
N ILE A 94 -36.59 8.80 -12.22
CA ILE A 94 -37.62 9.71 -11.69
C ILE A 94 -38.01 9.29 -10.27
N TYR A 95 -37.75 10.14 -9.28
CA TYR A 95 -38.42 10.09 -7.98
C TYR A 95 -39.53 11.14 -7.98
N PHE A 96 -40.80 10.71 -8.02
CA PHE A 96 -41.93 11.61 -7.77
C PHE A 96 -42.03 11.85 -6.26
N GLY A 97 -41.71 13.06 -5.82
CA GLY A 97 -42.04 13.53 -4.48
C GLY A 97 -43.30 14.39 -4.55
N ASN A 98 -44.45 13.86 -4.12
CA ASN A 98 -45.60 14.72 -3.81
C ASN A 98 -45.32 15.41 -2.48
N VAL A 99 -45.18 16.74 -2.52
CA VAL A 99 -45.13 17.58 -1.32
C VAL A 99 -46.56 18.05 -1.03
N THR A 100 -47.17 17.53 0.03
CA THR A 100 -48.34 18.18 0.64
C THR A 100 -47.86 19.28 1.56
N GLU A 101 -48.14 20.54 1.22
CA GLU A 101 -47.89 21.68 2.08
C GLU A 101 -48.87 21.65 3.26
N ASN A 102 -48.36 21.49 4.48
CA ASN A 102 -49.16 21.57 5.70
C ASN A 102 -49.62 23.02 5.88
N GLY A 103 -50.94 23.24 5.76
CA GLY A 103 -51.56 24.50 6.12
C GLY A 103 -51.55 24.71 7.63
N THR A 104 -51.03 25.86 8.07
CA THR A 104 -51.48 26.54 9.29
C THR A 104 -51.04 28.00 9.27
N SER A 105 -51.99 28.89 8.97
CA SER A 105 -52.33 30.09 9.75
C SER A 105 -53.71 30.59 9.34
#